data_AF-A0A6V7H616-F1
#
_entry.id   AF-A0A6V7H616-F1
#
_cell.length_a   1.000
_cell.length_b   1.000
_cell.length_c   1.000
_cell.angle_alpha   90.00
_cell.angle_beta   90.00
_cell.angle_gamma   90.00
#
_symmetry.space_group_name_H-M   'P 1'
#
loop_
_entity.id
_entity.type
_entity.pdbx_description
1 polymer ?
#
loop_
_entity_poly.entity_id
_entity_poly.type
_entity_poly.pdbx_seq_one_letter_code
_entity_poly.pdbx_strand_id
1 'polypeptide(L)' 'MNASIFWTKFAHKAGYIAETYKVITQDGYILQLDRIAGSKKSPPSDNKIAALFLHGLLHASPMWLLASAEKAL' A
#
# COMPACT_ATOMS: atom_id res chain seq x y z
N MET A 1 15.77 9.50 2.25
CA MET A 1 14.30 9.76 2.17
C MET A 1 13.58 8.71 2.99
N ASN A 2 12.58 9.06 3.81
CA ASN A 2 11.77 8.08 4.55
C ASN A 2 10.72 7.48 3.59
N ALA A 3 10.83 6.19 3.29
CA ALA A 3 9.96 5.49 2.33
C ALA A 3 8.46 5.60 2.68
N SER A 4 8.10 5.66 3.97
CA SER A 4 6.71 5.81 4.45
C SER A 4 6.08 7.12 3.99
N ILE A 5 6.86 8.21 4.02
CA ILE A 5 6.38 9.55 3.62
C ILE A 5 6.18 9.60 2.10
N PHE A 6 6.99 8.88 1.34
CA PHE A 6 6.88 8.82 -0.12
C PHE A 6 5.63 8.05 -0.56
N TRP A 7 5.41 6.85 -0.02
CA TRP A 7 4.28 5.99 -0.36
C TRP A 7 2.93 6.67 -0.12
N THR A 8 2.69 7.14 1.11
CA THR A 8 1.40 7.73 1.51
C THR A 8 1.05 8.94 0.63
N LYS A 9 2.02 9.82 0.39
CA LYS A 9 1.86 10.97 -0.52
C LYS A 9 1.54 10.55 -1.95
N PHE A 10 2.18 9.49 -2.45
CA PHE A 10 1.94 8.99 -3.81
C PHE A 10 0.52 8.43 -3.95
N ALA A 11 0.10 7.55 -3.04
CA ALA A 11 -1.22 6.96 -3.05
C ALA A 11 -2.34 8.00 -2.86
N HIS A 12 -2.14 8.99 -1.99
CA HIS A 12 -3.08 10.11 -1.82
C HIS A 12 -3.23 10.94 -3.10
N LYS A 13 -2.12 11.23 -3.81
CA LYS A 13 -2.16 11.89 -5.12
C LYS A 13 -2.91 11.08 -6.17
N ALA A 14 -2.85 9.75 -6.09
CA ALA A 14 -3.62 8.86 -6.95
C ALA A 14 -5.11 8.72 -6.54
N GLY A 15 -5.57 9.43 -5.50
CA GLY A 15 -6.97 9.44 -5.08
C GLY A 15 -7.36 8.32 -4.11
N TYR A 16 -6.37 7.64 -3.52
CA TYR A 16 -6.57 6.61 -2.51
C TYR A 16 -6.36 7.14 -1.09
N ILE A 17 -7.07 6.56 -0.13
CA ILE A 17 -6.79 6.75 1.29
C ILE A 17 -5.81 5.65 1.68
N ALA A 18 -4.59 6.06 2.04
CA ALA A 18 -3.48 5.16 2.31
C ALA A 18 -2.89 5.34 3.71
N GLU A 19 -2.47 4.21 4.28
CA GLU A 19 -1.92 4.04 5.62
C GLU A 19 -0.57 3.29 5.52
N THR A 20 0.28 3.48 6.52
CA THR A 20 1.53 2.71 6.67
C THR A 20 1.63 2.18 8.10
N TYR A 21 2.02 0.91 8.22
CA TYR A 21 2.20 0.21 9.49
C TYR A 21 3.63 -0.33 9.60
N LYS A 22 4.12 -0.43 10.83
CA LYS A 22 5.34 -1.17 11.16
C LYS A 22 4.96 -2.51 11.75
N VAL A 23 5.50 -3.58 11.20
CA VAL A 23 5.35 -4.95 11.71
C VAL A 23 6.72 -5.47 12.07
N ILE A 24 6.84 -6.07 13.25
CA ILE A 24 8.08 -6.68 13.70
C ILE A 24 7.93 -8.19 13.56
N THR A 25 8.81 -8.83 12.80
CA THR A 25 8.83 -10.29 12.66
C THR A 25 9.37 -10.94 13.93
N GLN A 26 9.13 -12.24 14.09
CA GLN A 26 9.59 -12.98 15.27
C GLN A 26 11.12 -12.94 15.46
N ASP A 27 11.86 -12.87 14.36
CA ASP A 27 13.33 -12.76 14.30
C ASP A 27 13.85 -11.30 14.28
N GLY A 28 12.96 -10.32 14.46
CA GLY A 28 13.34 -8.93 14.76
C GLY A 28 13.46 -7.99 13.57
N TYR A 29 13.09 -8.41 12.36
CA TYR A 29 13.04 -7.51 11.21
C TYR A 29 11.85 -6.54 11.34
N ILE A 30 12.07 -5.27 11.01
CA ILE A 30 11.02 -4.24 11.00
C ILE A 30 10.56 -4.06 9.55
N LEU A 31 9.38 -4.57 9.25
CA LEU A 31 8.73 -4.45 7.95
C LEU A 31 7.83 -3.21 7.92
N GLN A 32 7.86 -2.50 6.80
CA GLN A 32 6.83 -1.51 6.48
C GLN A 32 5.73 -2.19 5.67
N LEU A 33 4.49 -2.13 6.15
CA LEU A 33 3.31 -2.55 5.41
C LEU A 33 2.52 -1.32 4.96
N ASP A 34 2.19 -1.31 3.69
CA ASP A 34 1.47 -0.23 3.03
C ASP A 34 0.06 -0.69 2.69
N ARG A 35 -0.96 0.07 3.11
CA ARG A 35 -2.37 -0.29 2.94
C ARG A 35 -3.12 0.80 2.19
N ILE A 36 -3.92 0.39 1.21
CA ILE A 36 -4.99 1.21 0.64
C ILE A 36 -6.27 0.87 1.41
N ALA A 37 -6.73 1.77 2.27
CA ALA A 37 -7.94 1.58 3.07
C ALA A 37 -9.20 1.84 2.24
N GLY A 38 -9.11 2.69 1.22
CA GLY A 38 -10.22 2.99 0.33
C GLY A 38 -9.91 4.03 -0.73
N SER A 39 -10.95 4.47 -1.41
CA SER A 39 -10.95 5.53 -2.41
C SER A 39 -12.27 6.30 -2.33
N LYS A 40 -12.42 7.35 -3.15
CA LYS A 40 -13.70 8.08 -3.25
C LYS A 40 -14.88 7.18 -3.65
N LYS A 41 -14.64 6.18 -4.51
CA LYS A 41 -15.69 5.25 -4.99
C LYS A 41 -15.96 4.10 -4.01
N SER A 42 -14.97 3.73 -3.19
CA SER A 42 -15.07 2.69 -2.16
C SER A 42 -14.42 3.21 -0.87
N PRO A 43 -15.16 3.98 -0.05
CA PRO A 43 -14.63 4.58 1.18
C PRO A 43 -14.12 3.53 2.17
N PRO A 44 -13.21 3.86 3.10
CA PRO A 44 -12.73 2.94 4.13
C PRO A 44 -13.88 2.38 4.95
N SER A 45 -13.79 1.10 5.30
CA SER A 45 -14.77 0.43 6.16
C SER A 45 -14.18 -0.85 6.75
N ASP A 46 -14.59 -1.21 7.96
CA ASP A 46 -14.05 -2.35 8.71
C ASP A 46 -14.54 -3.71 8.18
N ASN A 47 -15.65 -3.72 7.43
CA ASN A 47 -16.26 -4.90 6.83
C ASN A 47 -15.71 -5.24 5.42
N LYS A 48 -14.63 -4.59 4.97
CA LYS A 48 -13.98 -4.94 3.70
C LYS A 48 -13.14 -6.20 3.84
N ILE A 49 -13.21 -7.06 2.83
CA ILE A 49 -12.28 -8.20 2.71
C ILE A 49 -10.87 -7.67 2.50
N ALA A 50 -9.95 -8.06 3.38
CA ALA A 50 -8.54 -7.74 3.23
C ALA A 50 -7.92 -8.61 2.12
N ALA A 51 -7.15 -7.98 1.23
CA ALA A 51 -6.35 -8.66 0.23
C ALA A 51 -4.88 -8.32 0.46
N LEU A 52 -4.02 -9.35 0.51
CA LEU A 52 -2.57 -9.18 0.68
C LEU A 52 -1.88 -9.31 -0.67
N PHE A 53 -1.10 -8.30 -1.04
CA PHE A 53 -0.31 -8.27 -2.25
C PHE A 53 1.16 -8.37 -1.87
N LEU A 54 1.82 -9.47 -2.28
CA LEU A 54 3.24 -9.68 -2.04
C LEU A 54 4.00 -9.52 -3.36
N HIS A 55 5.03 -8.68 -3.35
CA HIS A 55 5.86 -8.46 -4.53
C HIS A 55 6.83 -9.64 -4.79
N GLY A 56 7.33 -9.72 -6.02
CA GLY A 56 8.37 -10.67 -6.39
C GLY A 56 9.79 -10.24 -6.03
N LEU A 57 10.77 -10.98 -6.54
CA LEU A 57 12.19 -10.70 -6.37
C LEU A 57 12.54 -9.31 -6.95
N LEU A 58 13.37 -8.52 -6.23
CA LEU A 58 13.81 -7.17 -6.60
C LEU A 58 12.69 -6.12 -6.77
N HIS A 59 11.52 -6.32 -6.16
CA HIS A 59 10.38 -5.39 -6.19
C HIS A 59 10.02 -4.87 -4.78
N ALA A 60 9.03 -3.98 -4.69
CA ALA A 60 8.50 -3.42 -3.43
C ALA A 60 7.01 -3.06 -3.55
N SER A 61 6.35 -2.76 -2.43
CA SER A 61 4.92 -2.39 -2.37
C SER A 61 4.48 -1.27 -3.34
N PRO A 62 5.25 -0.21 -3.64
CA PRO A 62 4.76 0.88 -4.50
C PRO A 62 4.53 0.45 -5.96
N MET A 63 5.13 -0.67 -6.38
CA MET A 63 4.98 -1.20 -7.74
C MET A 63 3.53 -1.52 -8.11
N TRP A 64 2.69 -1.85 -7.13
CA TRP A 64 1.27 -2.13 -7.35
C TRP A 64 0.44 -0.89 -7.71
N LEU A 65 0.92 0.31 -7.40
CA LEU A 65 0.26 1.57 -7.77
C LEU A 65 0.94 2.31 -8.93
N LEU A 66 2.04 1.79 -9.46
CA LEU A 66 2.78 2.41 -10.57
C LEU A 66 2.08 2.19 -11.93
N ALA A 67 1.30 1.12 -12.08
CA ALA A 67 0.44 0.95 -13.24
C ALA A 67 -0.77 1.91 -13.13
N SER A 68 -1.02 2.72 -14.17
CA SER A 68 -2.25 3.51 -14.23
C SER A 68 -3.47 2.59 -14.21
N ALA A 69 -4.59 3.03 -13.64
CA ALA A 69 -5.82 2.22 -13.58
C ALA A 69 -6.27 1.72 -14.96
N GLU A 70 -5.98 2.47 -16.02
CA GLU A 70 -6.27 2.09 -17.42
C GLU A 70 -5.33 1.01 -18.01
N LYS A 71 -4.22 0.72 -17.33
CA LYS A 71 -3.19 -0.25 -17.74
C LYS A 71 -2.97 -1.37 -16.72
N ALA A 72 -3.76 -1.39 -15.65
CA ALA A 72 -3.82 -2.51 -14.74
C ALA A 72 -4.60 -3.65 -15.43
N LEU A 73 -4.07 -4.87 -15.37
CA LEU A 73 -4.66 -6.09 -15.96
C LEU A 73 -6.07 -6.36 -15.43
#